data_AF-A0A8B6FIC7-F1
#
_entry.id   AF-A0A8B6FIC7-F1
#
_cell.length_a   1.000
_cell.length_b   1.000
_cell.length_c   1.000
_cell.angle_alpha   90.00
_cell.angle_beta   90.00
_cell.angle_gamma   90.00
#
_symmetry.space_group_name_H-M   'P 1'
#
loop_
_entity.id
_entity.type
_entity.pdbx_description
1 polymer ?
#
loop_
_entity_poly.entity_id
_entity_poly.type
_entity_poly.pdbx_seq_one_letter_code
_entity_poly.pdbx_strand_id
1 'polypeptide(L)'
;TQGPHIYQTCPSANYYDCKAMAIGARSQSARTYLEKFLDQYLDCTLEELVKHGLRALRDTLPQEVELTTKNCSLGVVGKDTDFTIFDDDRVAPYLQLIEGEERTNARPPAEGAGEAAMETEGE
;
A
#
# COMPACT_ATOMS: atom_id res chain seq x y z
N THR A 1 -13.00 12.85 19.50
CA THR A 1 -12.77 12.81 18.04
C THR A 1 -12.65 11.35 17.64
N GLN A 2 -13.39 10.92 16.62
CA GLN A 2 -13.26 9.57 16.04
C GLN A 2 -11.94 9.59 15.27
N GLY A 3 -10.91 8.85 15.68
CA GLY A 3 -9.49 9.06 15.35
C GLY A 3 -9.10 9.08 13.85
N PRO A 4 -8.08 8.32 13.40
CA PRO A 4 -7.74 8.26 11.98
C PRO A 4 -8.79 7.45 11.20
N HIS A 5 -9.15 7.91 10.00
CA HIS A 5 -10.12 7.26 9.12
C HIS A 5 -9.63 7.25 7.67
N ILE A 6 -9.91 6.14 6.95
CA ILE A 6 -9.65 6.01 5.52
C ILE A 6 -10.97 5.70 4.83
N TYR A 7 -11.33 6.50 3.84
CA TYR A 7 -12.50 6.28 3.00
C TYR A 7 -12.08 6.02 1.56
N GLN A 8 -12.49 4.87 1.02
CA GLN A 8 -12.43 4.63 -0.42
C GLN A 8 -13.75 5.05 -1.03
N THR A 9 -13.71 5.94 -2.02
CA THR A 9 -14.87 6.27 -2.85
C THR A 9 -14.76 5.56 -4.21
N CYS A 10 -15.90 5.09 -4.71
CA CYS A 10 -16.01 4.44 -6.01
C CYS A 10 -16.80 5.32 -6.98
N PRO A 11 -16.53 5.26 -8.29
CA PRO A 11 -17.30 5.99 -9.30
C PRO A 11 -18.81 5.67 -9.28
N SER A 12 -19.20 4.52 -8.73
CA SER A 12 -20.60 4.12 -8.50
C SER A 12 -21.30 4.87 -7.36
N ALA A 13 -20.69 5.93 -6.83
CA ALA A 13 -21.14 6.69 -5.65
C ALA A 13 -21.19 5.89 -4.34
N ASN A 14 -20.58 4.71 -4.30
CA ASN A 14 -20.39 3.96 -3.06
C ASN A 14 -19.12 4.44 -2.34
N TYR A 15 -19.13 4.37 -1.01
CA TYR A 15 -17.95 4.58 -0.19
C TYR A 15 -17.80 3.50 0.88
N TYR A 16 -16.56 3.24 1.30
CA TYR A 16 -16.22 2.22 2.29
C TYR A 16 -15.31 2.82 3.36
N ASP A 17 -15.68 2.64 4.63
CA ASP A 17 -14.80 2.93 5.78
C ASP A 17 -13.81 1.77 5.95
N CYS A 18 -12.53 2.07 5.88
CA CYS A 18 -11.47 1.08 5.73
C CYS A 18 -10.40 1.24 6.81
N LYS A 19 -9.89 0.11 7.32
CA LYS A 19 -8.68 0.10 8.17
C LYS A 19 -7.40 0.28 7.34
N ALA A 20 -7.37 -0.33 6.16
CA ALA A 20 -6.32 -0.21 5.16
C ALA A 20 -6.94 -0.43 3.77
N MET A 21 -6.42 0.23 2.75
CA MET A 21 -6.92 0.10 1.39
C MET A 21 -5.83 0.37 0.35
N ALA A 22 -5.91 -0.29 -0.81
CA ALA A 22 -5.08 0.00 -1.97
C ALA A 22 -5.93 -0.03 -3.25
N ILE A 23 -5.71 0.95 -4.13
CA ILE A 23 -6.45 1.13 -5.39
C ILE A 23 -5.48 1.30 -6.57
N GLY A 24 -5.99 1.19 -7.80
CA GLY A 24 -5.21 1.38 -9.02
C GLY A 24 -4.63 0.10 -9.61
N ALA A 25 -3.65 0.25 -10.50
CA ALA A 25 -3.07 -0.87 -11.24
C ALA A 25 -2.34 -1.85 -10.30
N ARG A 26 -2.61 -3.16 -10.45
CA ARG A 26 -2.01 -4.24 -9.66
C ARG A 26 -2.20 -4.08 -8.14
N SER A 27 -3.19 -3.31 -7.69
CA SER A 27 -3.44 -3.05 -6.27
C SER A 27 -3.81 -4.30 -5.47
N GLN A 28 -4.20 -5.39 -6.13
CA GLN A 28 -4.44 -6.68 -5.47
C GLN A 28 -3.22 -7.16 -4.66
N SER A 29 -2.01 -7.00 -5.20
CA SER A 29 -0.77 -7.37 -4.50
C SER A 29 -0.58 -6.58 -3.19
N ALA A 30 -0.81 -5.27 -3.23
CA ALA A 30 -0.80 -4.42 -2.05
C ALA A 30 -1.90 -4.82 -1.05
N ARG A 31 -3.14 -5.09 -1.51
CA ARG A 31 -4.23 -5.53 -0.62
C ARG A 31 -3.88 -6.81 0.12
N THR A 32 -3.33 -7.81 -0.58
CA THR A 32 -2.87 -9.06 0.04
C THR A 32 -1.79 -8.83 1.09
N TYR A 33 -0.85 -7.91 0.85
CA TYR A 33 0.12 -7.50 1.88
C TYR A 33 -0.61 -6.88 3.09
N LEU A 34 -1.48 -5.90 2.84
CA LEU A 34 -2.16 -5.16 3.90
C LEU A 34 -3.04 -6.07 4.77
N GLU A 35 -3.75 -7.03 4.16
CA GLU A 35 -4.57 -8.04 4.84
C GLU A 35 -3.74 -8.91 5.79
N LYS A 36 -2.52 -9.29 5.38
CA LYS A 36 -1.62 -10.13 6.18
C LYS A 36 -1.12 -9.46 7.46
N PHE A 37 -0.96 -8.13 7.43
CA PHE A 37 -0.37 -7.36 8.55
C PHE A 37 -1.40 -6.49 9.27
N LEU A 38 -2.68 -6.60 8.93
CA LEU A 38 -3.76 -5.72 9.40
C LEU A 38 -3.83 -5.62 10.93
N ASP A 39 -3.64 -6.74 11.62
CA ASP A 39 -3.73 -6.82 13.09
C ASP A 39 -2.58 -6.08 13.79
N GLN A 40 -1.47 -5.81 13.10
CA GLN A 40 -0.28 -5.17 13.67
C GLN A 40 -0.40 -3.63 13.67
N TYR A 41 -1.25 -3.05 12.82
CA TYR A 41 -1.28 -1.60 12.58
C TYR A 41 -1.71 -0.77 13.78
N LEU A 42 -2.47 -1.36 14.71
CA LEU A 42 -2.89 -0.66 15.93
C LEU A 42 -1.74 -0.40 16.90
N ASP A 43 -0.71 -1.25 16.85
CA ASP A 43 0.45 -1.18 17.74
C ASP A 43 1.67 -0.55 17.05
N CYS A 44 1.59 -0.27 15.74
CA CYS A 44 2.67 0.31 14.97
C CYS A 44 2.94 1.78 15.35
N THR A 45 4.22 2.12 15.41
CA THR A 45 4.68 3.51 15.33
C THR A 45 4.44 4.08 13.92
N LEU A 46 4.50 5.41 13.79
CA LEU A 46 4.38 6.08 12.48
C LEU A 46 5.39 5.51 11.47
N GLU A 47 6.63 5.31 11.88
CA GLU A 47 7.69 4.80 11.01
C GLU A 47 7.39 3.38 10.52
N GLU A 48 6.91 2.50 11.40
CA GLU A 48 6.51 1.13 11.04
C GLU A 48 5.31 1.10 10.11
N LEU A 49 4.32 1.97 10.34
CA LEU A 49 3.15 2.08 9.48
C LEU A 49 3.55 2.54 8.07
N VAL A 50 4.47 3.50 7.97
CA VAL A 50 5.04 3.95 6.68
C VAL A 50 5.81 2.82 6.00
N LYS A 51 6.63 2.04 6.74
CA LYS A 51 7.31 0.84 6.18
C LYS A 51 6.30 -0.14 5.58
N HIS A 52 5.20 -0.44 6.26
CA HIS A 52 4.15 -1.31 5.74
C HIS A 52 3.53 -0.76 4.45
N GLY A 53 3.22 0.55 4.41
CA GLY A 53 2.70 1.20 3.22
C GLY A 53 3.67 1.12 2.03
N LEU A 54 4.96 1.41 2.25
CA LEU A 54 5.98 1.37 1.21
C LEU A 54 6.25 -0.07 0.71
N ARG A 55 6.26 -1.06 1.61
CA ARG A 55 6.39 -2.49 1.23
C ARG A 55 5.20 -2.94 0.38
N ALA A 56 3.98 -2.61 0.80
CA ALA A 56 2.77 -2.90 0.04
C ALA A 56 2.80 -2.25 -1.34
N LEU A 57 3.26 -1.00 -1.44
CA LEU A 57 3.38 -0.28 -2.70
C LEU A 57 4.46 -0.90 -3.61
N ARG A 58 5.62 -1.26 -3.07
CA ARG A 58 6.73 -1.91 -3.79
C ARG A 58 6.30 -3.21 -4.46
N ASP A 59 5.42 -3.95 -3.80
CA ASP A 59 4.86 -5.20 -4.30
C ASP A 59 3.94 -5.02 -5.53
N THR A 60 3.49 -3.79 -5.80
CA THR A 60 2.72 -3.45 -7.01
C THR A 60 3.60 -3.17 -8.23
N LEU A 61 4.91 -3.01 -8.04
CA LEU A 61 5.86 -2.67 -9.10
C LEU A 61 6.42 -3.94 -9.77
N PRO A 62 6.75 -3.87 -11.07
CA PRO A 62 7.57 -4.90 -11.71
C PRO A 62 8.86 -5.17 -10.93
N GLN A 63 9.43 -6.38 -11.04
CA GLN A 63 10.63 -6.77 -10.30
C GLN A 63 11.85 -5.89 -10.61
N GLU A 64 11.91 -5.38 -11.84
CA GLU A 64 13.00 -4.52 -12.35
C GLU A 64 12.86 -3.05 -11.91
N VAL A 65 11.72 -2.66 -11.34
CA VAL A 65 11.42 -1.27 -10.97
C VAL A 65 11.39 -1.14 -9.46
N GLU A 66 12.18 -0.22 -8.93
CA GLU A 66 12.25 0.10 -7.50
C GLU A 66 11.53 1.40 -7.17
N LEU A 67 11.20 1.56 -5.88
CA LEU A 67 10.73 2.84 -5.36
C LEU A 67 11.90 3.82 -5.27
N THR A 68 11.67 5.03 -5.75
CA THR A 68 12.63 6.12 -5.79
C THR A 68 11.94 7.40 -5.34
N THR A 69 12.73 8.43 -5.05
CA THR A 69 12.20 9.76 -4.69
C THR A 69 11.35 10.40 -5.79
N LYS A 70 11.48 9.92 -7.04
CA LYS A 70 10.78 10.47 -8.21
C LYS A 70 9.48 9.74 -8.57
N ASN A 71 9.23 8.57 -7.99
CA ASN A 71 8.05 7.75 -8.31
C ASN A 71 7.21 7.39 -7.06
N CYS A 72 7.54 7.98 -5.92
CA CYS A 72 6.88 7.73 -4.65
C CYS A 72 6.54 9.07 -3.97
N SER A 73 5.30 9.18 -3.49
CA SER A 73 4.81 10.28 -2.67
C SER A 73 4.22 9.69 -1.39
N LEU A 74 4.46 10.34 -0.24
CA LEU A 74 3.94 9.90 1.05
C LEU A 74 3.11 11.02 1.68
N GLY A 75 1.90 10.71 2.12
CA GLY A 75 1.05 11.62 2.89
C GLY A 75 0.84 11.10 4.32
N VAL A 76 1.00 11.96 5.33
CA VAL A 76 0.78 11.60 6.74
C VAL A 76 -0.18 12.60 7.37
N VAL A 77 -1.15 12.09 8.14
CA VAL A 77 -2.07 12.86 8.99
C VAL A 77 -2.31 12.08 10.27
N GLY A 78 -2.50 12.77 11.39
CA GLY A 78 -2.75 12.11 12.65
C GLY A 78 -3.06 13.08 13.78
N LYS A 79 -3.03 12.55 15.01
CA LYS A 79 -3.15 13.39 16.21
C LYS A 79 -1.95 14.34 16.27
N ASP A 80 -2.22 15.63 16.43
CA ASP A 80 -1.20 16.69 16.50
C ASP A 80 -0.30 16.76 15.25
N THR A 81 -0.74 16.17 14.13
CA THR A 81 -0.04 16.15 12.84
C THR A 81 -1.01 16.53 11.73
N ASP A 82 -0.88 17.76 11.24
CA ASP A 82 -1.61 18.23 10.06
C ASP A 82 -1.22 17.42 8.83
N PHE A 83 -2.16 17.28 7.89
CA PHE A 83 -1.92 16.54 6.65
C PHE A 83 -0.71 17.13 5.90
N THR A 84 0.35 16.33 5.82
CA THR A 84 1.63 16.75 5.26
C THR A 84 2.04 15.76 4.18
N ILE A 85 2.39 16.29 3.00
CA ILE A 85 2.91 15.52 1.88
C ILE A 85 4.44 15.58 1.88
N PHE A 86 5.08 14.45 1.62
CA PHE A 86 6.51 14.25 1.48
C PHE A 86 6.79 13.72 0.06
N ASP A 87 7.40 14.56 -0.77
CA ASP A 87 7.80 14.27 -2.15
C ASP A 87 9.31 14.49 -2.33
N ASP A 88 9.86 14.02 -3.44
CA ASP A 88 11.27 14.18 -3.82
C ASP A 88 12.21 13.76 -2.67
N ASP A 89 13.14 14.63 -2.28
CA ASP A 89 14.13 14.31 -1.24
C ASP A 89 13.51 14.09 0.15
N ARG A 90 12.26 14.54 0.37
CA ARG A 90 11.58 14.38 1.66
C ARG A 90 11.09 12.96 1.90
N VAL A 91 10.91 12.14 0.85
CA VAL A 91 10.58 10.72 1.01
C VAL A 91 11.82 9.84 1.19
N ALA A 92 13.02 10.35 0.87
CA ALA A 92 14.26 9.59 0.92
C ALA A 92 14.54 8.91 2.27
N PRO A 93 14.34 9.56 3.44
CA PRO A 93 14.56 8.92 4.74
C PRO A 93 13.65 7.70 4.95
N TYR A 94 12.43 7.73 4.40
CA TYR A 94 11.48 6.63 4.52
C TYR A 94 11.77 5.50 3.53
N LEU A 95 12.30 5.80 2.35
CA LEU A 95 12.72 4.77 1.39
C LEU A 95 13.92 3.96 1.91
N GLN A 96 14.87 4.62 2.57
CA GLN A 96 16.03 3.96 3.19
C GLN A 96 15.63 2.92 4.23
N LEU A 97 14.47 3.08 4.87
CA LEU A 97 13.96 2.17 5.89
C LEU A 97 13.61 0.77 5.36
N ILE A 98 13.36 0.65 4.06
CA ILE A 98 12.97 -0.61 3.39
C ILE A 98 14.02 -1.06 2.36
N GLU A 99 15.12 -0.30 2.23
CA GLU A 99 16.20 -0.58 1.30
C GLU A 99 16.93 -1.88 1.69
N GLY A 100 17.19 -2.75 0.73
CA GLY A 100 17.82 -4.05 0.97
C GLY A 100 16.92 -5.13 1.56
N GLU A 101 15.67 -4.82 1.93
CA GLU A 101 14.70 -5.83 2.35
C GLU A 101 14.15 -6.61 1.15
N GLU A 102 14.02 -7.94 1.30
CA GLU A 102 13.37 -8.75 0.27
C GLU A 102 11.91 -8.32 0.03
N ARG A 103 11.46 -8.42 -1.23
CA ARG A 103 10.05 -8.20 -1.56
C ARG A 103 9.22 -9.28 -0.91
N THR A 104 8.09 -8.90 -0.31
CA THR A 104 7.17 -9.84 0.32
C THR A 104 6.58 -10.84 -0.67
N ASN A 105 6.56 -10.47 -1.95
CA ASN A 105 6.12 -11.30 -3.07
C ASN A 105 7.28 -12.02 -3.80
N ALA A 106 8.48 -12.09 -3.21
CA ALA A 106 9.58 -12.90 -3.74
C ALA A 106 9.22 -14.38 -3.65
N ARG A 107 8.43 -14.85 -4.62
CA ARG A 107 8.08 -16.26 -4.77
C ARG A 107 9.30 -16.99 -5.35
N PRO A 108 9.65 -18.20 -4.88
CA PRO A 108 10.42 -19.12 -5.70
C PRO A 108 9.68 -19.36 -7.04
N PRO A 109 10.37 -19.72 -8.14
CA PRO A 109 9.76 -19.76 -9.47
C PRO A 109 8.46 -20.58 -9.44
N ALA A 110 7.34 -19.92 -9.75
CA ALA A 110 6.03 -20.54 -9.70
C ALA A 110 5.73 -21.23 -11.03
N GLU A 111 5.71 -22.57 -11.00
CA GLU A 111 4.86 -23.33 -11.91
C GLU A 111 3.39 -22.96 -11.64
N GLY A 112 2.74 -22.45 -12.69
CA GLY A 112 1.29 -22.50 -12.91
C GLY A 112 0.35 -22.03 -11.81
N ALA A 113 -0.13 -20.79 -11.89
CA ALA A 113 -1.46 -20.44 -11.38
C ALA A 113 -2.09 -19.41 -12.31
N GLY A 114 -3.09 -19.87 -13.06
CA GLY A 114 -3.71 -19.19 -14.18
C GLY A 114 -4.57 -17.97 -13.82
N GLU A 115 -4.77 -17.14 -14.85
CA GLU A 115 -5.78 -16.10 -14.93
C GLU A 115 -7.16 -16.68 -14.60
N ALA A 116 -7.72 -16.29 -13.46
CA ALA A 116 -9.17 -16.31 -13.28
C ALA A 116 -9.72 -15.02 -13.89
N ALA A 117 -10.10 -15.11 -15.17
CA ALA A 117 -10.96 -14.13 -15.83
C ALA A 117 -12.30 -14.09 -15.07
N MET A 118 -12.68 -12.91 -14.57
CA MET A 118 -14.01 -12.69 -14.03
C MET A 118 -14.94 -12.36 -15.20
N GLU A 119 -15.59 -13.38 -15.73
CA GLU A 119 -16.77 -13.24 -16.59
C GLU A 119 -17.93 -12.72 -15.73
N THR A 120 -18.49 -11.57 -16.10
CA THR A 120 -19.78 -11.11 -15.59
C THR A 120 -20.83 -11.35 -16.68
N GLU A 121 -21.57 -12.45 -16.57
CA GLU A 121 -22.87 -12.61 -17.22
C GLU A 121 -23.97 -12.13 -16.27
N GLY A 122 -25.00 -11.49 -16.81
CA GLY A 122 -26.25 -11.20 -16.11
C GLY A 122 -27.05 -10.08 -16.73
N GLU A 123 -27.77 -10.41 -17.80
CA GLU A 123 -28.95 -9.68 -18.30
C GLU A 123 -30.18 -10.05 -17.45
#